data_AF-A0A496P8F3-F1
#
_entry.id   AF-A0A496P8F3-F1
#
_cell.length_a   1.000
_cell.length_b   1.000
_cell.length_c   1.000
_cell.angle_alpha   90.00
_cell.angle_beta   90.00
_cell.angle_gamma   90.00
#
_symmetry.space_group_name_H-M   'P 1'
#
loop_
_entity.id
_entity.type
_entity.pdbx_description
1 polymer ?
#
loop_
_entity_poly.entity_id
_entity_poly.type
_entity_poly.pdbx_seq_one_letter_code
_entity_poly.pdbx_strand_id
1 'polypeptide(L)'
;MTHTQVKELVQALLDAPTSNPTLKEFAQSWINAEGKPEQEALTKQLVSVAEQNIALIDETIGFAGSELGTQILGAEGAANLLQHAKDIKAKGAEFCDCPGCTACKHVIDLKAEIE
;
A
#
# COMPACT_ATOMS: atom_id res chain seq x y z
N MET A 1 7.81 -7.83 -16.76
CA MET A 1 6.50 -8.37 -16.33
C MET A 1 5.50 -8.38 -17.49
N THR A 2 4.49 -9.27 -17.49
CA THR A 2 3.38 -9.23 -18.47
C THR A 2 2.33 -8.19 -18.09
N HIS A 3 1.55 -7.70 -19.06
CA HIS A 3 0.43 -6.78 -18.80
C HIS A 3 -0.58 -7.34 -17.79
N THR A 4 -0.89 -8.63 -17.89
CA THR A 4 -1.80 -9.32 -16.94
C THR A 4 -1.28 -9.27 -15.51
N GLN A 5 0.01 -9.52 -15.31
CA GLN A 5 0.61 -9.46 -13.98
C GLN A 5 0.60 -8.02 -13.41
N VAL A 6 0.90 -7.01 -14.23
CA VAL A 6 0.79 -5.59 -13.79
C VAL A 6 -0.65 -5.26 -13.40
N LYS A 7 -1.62 -5.72 -14.19
CA LYS A 7 -3.04 -5.52 -13.91
C LYS A 7 -3.49 -6.17 -12.60
N GLU A 8 -2.99 -7.37 -12.28
CA GLU A 8 -3.25 -8.03 -11.00
C GLU A 8 -2.69 -7.22 -9.82
N LEU A 9 -1.48 -6.68 -9.95
CA LEU A 9 -0.91 -5.78 -8.93
C LEU A 9 -1.76 -4.53 -8.73
N VAL A 10 -2.17 -3.87 -9.82
CA VAL A 10 -3.01 -2.67 -9.78
C VAL A 10 -4.38 -2.99 -9.18
N GLN A 11 -4.98 -4.12 -9.53
CA GLN A 11 -6.26 -4.55 -8.95
C GLN A 11 -6.14 -4.80 -7.44
N ALA A 12 -5.03 -5.39 -6.98
CA ALA A 12 -4.78 -5.57 -5.55
C ALA A 12 -4.70 -4.24 -4.79
N LEU A 13 -4.12 -3.19 -5.38
CA LEU A 13 -4.13 -1.84 -4.79
C LEU A 13 -5.55 -1.29 -4.65
N LEU A 14 -6.42 -1.52 -5.65
CA LEU A 14 -7.81 -1.04 -5.65
C LEU A 14 -8.69 -1.80 -4.64
N ASP A 15 -8.57 -3.13 -4.62
CA ASP A 15 -9.39 -4.03 -3.81
C ASP A 15 -9.01 -4.02 -2.33
N ALA A 16 -7.76 -3.68 -2.02
CA ALA A 16 -7.29 -3.63 -0.64
C ALA A 16 -8.16 -2.64 0.19
N PRO A 17 -8.83 -3.11 1.26
CA PRO A 17 -9.71 -2.26 2.06
C PRO A 17 -8.96 -1.14 2.76
N THR A 18 -7.67 -1.33 3.04
CA THR A 18 -6.82 -0.37 3.74
C THR A 18 -6.01 0.53 2.80
N SER A 19 -6.16 0.39 1.48
CA SER A 19 -5.59 1.37 0.54
C SER A 19 -6.27 2.73 0.72
N ASN A 20 -5.46 3.79 0.76
CA ASN A 20 -5.98 5.15 0.88
C ASN A 20 -6.64 5.61 -0.44
N PRO A 21 -7.43 6.71 -0.41
CA PRO A 21 -8.13 7.20 -1.59
C PRO A 21 -7.22 7.48 -2.79
N THR A 22 -6.05 8.09 -2.58
CA THR A 22 -5.09 8.39 -3.65
C THR A 22 -4.63 7.13 -4.38
N LEU A 23 -4.31 6.08 -3.63
CA LEU A 23 -3.89 4.80 -4.20
C LEU A 23 -5.03 4.14 -5.02
N LYS A 24 -6.26 4.19 -4.50
CA LYS A 24 -7.44 3.63 -5.17
C LYS A 24 -7.80 4.41 -6.43
N GLU A 25 -7.75 5.73 -6.38
CA GLU A 25 -7.99 6.61 -7.53
C GLU A 25 -6.95 6.37 -8.63
N PHE A 26 -5.68 6.25 -8.26
CA PHE A 26 -4.61 5.91 -9.20
C PHE A 26 -4.85 4.54 -9.84
N ALA A 27 -5.13 3.51 -9.04
CA ALA A 27 -5.35 2.16 -9.54
C ALA A 27 -6.57 2.09 -10.48
N GLN A 28 -7.67 2.75 -10.11
CA GLN A 28 -8.86 2.84 -10.96
C GLN A 28 -8.57 3.59 -12.27
N SER A 29 -7.78 4.67 -12.22
CA SER A 29 -7.36 5.41 -13.41
C SER A 29 -6.53 4.55 -14.35
N TRP A 30 -5.60 3.76 -13.81
CA TRP A 30 -4.80 2.81 -14.59
C TRP A 30 -5.68 1.75 -15.27
N ILE A 31 -6.65 1.18 -14.55
CA ILE A 31 -7.61 0.20 -15.10
C ILE A 31 -8.48 0.83 -16.20
N ASN A 32 -8.94 2.07 -15.99
CA ASN A 32 -9.75 2.80 -16.98
C ASN A 32 -8.96 3.20 -18.24
N ALA A 33 -7.63 3.21 -18.15
CA ALA A 33 -6.73 3.49 -19.25
C ALA A 33 -6.40 2.24 -20.10
N GLU A 34 -6.95 1.06 -19.78
CA GLU A 34 -6.69 -0.18 -20.52
C GLU A 34 -6.85 -0.01 -22.03
N GLY A 35 -5.79 -0.31 -22.78
CA GLY A 35 -5.76 -0.19 -24.23
C GLY A 35 -5.64 1.24 -24.77
N LYS A 36 -5.38 2.24 -23.90
CA LYS A 36 -5.14 3.64 -24.27
C LYS A 36 -3.65 4.01 -24.08
N PRO A 37 -3.13 4.99 -24.84
CA PRO A 37 -1.74 5.43 -24.70
C PRO A 37 -1.35 5.91 -23.29
N GLU A 38 -2.32 6.47 -22.55
CA GLU A 38 -2.12 6.99 -21.20
C GLU A 38 -1.71 5.93 -20.17
N GLN A 39 -2.03 4.66 -20.42
CA GLN A 39 -1.71 3.55 -19.51
C GLN A 39 -0.19 3.38 -19.34
N GLU A 40 0.59 3.60 -20.39
CA GLU A 40 2.06 3.52 -20.31
C GLU A 40 2.63 4.57 -19.34
N ALA A 41 2.11 5.79 -19.39
CA ALA A 41 2.52 6.86 -18.48
C ALA A 41 2.11 6.58 -17.02
N LEU A 42 0.97 5.93 -16.82
CA LEU A 42 0.53 5.51 -15.48
C LEU A 42 1.36 4.33 -14.98
N THR A 43 1.72 3.34 -15.82
CA THR A 43 2.61 2.24 -15.43
C THR A 43 3.97 2.74 -14.93
N LYS A 44 4.55 3.76 -15.58
CA LYS A 44 5.81 4.39 -15.14
C LYS A 44 5.71 5.09 -13.78
N GLN A 45 4.50 5.46 -13.34
CA GLN A 45 4.27 6.08 -12.04
C GLN A 45 3.96 5.07 -10.94
N LEU A 46 3.59 3.83 -11.29
CA LEU A 46 3.06 2.82 -10.37
C LEU A 46 3.99 2.57 -9.17
N VAL A 47 5.29 2.43 -9.41
CA VAL A 47 6.27 2.21 -8.34
C VAL A 47 6.36 3.41 -7.41
N SER A 48 6.47 4.62 -7.97
CA SER A 48 6.55 5.86 -7.17
C SER A 48 5.30 6.09 -6.33
N VAL A 49 4.12 5.80 -6.88
CA VAL A 49 2.85 5.86 -6.14
C VAL A 49 2.84 4.84 -5.01
N ALA A 50 3.30 3.61 -5.23
CA ALA A 50 3.40 2.61 -4.18
C ALA A 50 4.39 3.01 -3.08
N GLU A 51 5.58 3.51 -3.43
CA GLU A 51 6.62 3.99 -2.51
C GLU A 51 6.10 5.14 -1.61
N GLN A 52 5.31 6.05 -2.16
CA GLN A 52 4.75 7.19 -1.40
C GLN A 52 3.59 6.82 -0.47
N ASN A 53 3.03 5.62 -0.60
CA ASN A 53 1.81 5.24 0.10
C ASN A 53 1.93 3.95 0.92
N ILE A 54 3.12 3.32 0.94
CA ILE A 54 3.45 2.26 1.88
C ILE A 54 3.81 2.86 3.24
N ALA A 55 3.27 2.30 4.33
CA ALA A 55 3.56 2.79 5.67
C ALA A 55 4.77 2.08 6.27
N LEU A 56 5.74 2.84 6.79
CA LEU A 56 6.85 2.28 7.56
C LEU A 56 6.32 1.70 8.87
N ILE A 57 6.97 0.63 9.34
CA ILE A 57 6.52 -0.04 10.58
C ILE A 57 6.66 0.89 11.80
N ASP A 58 7.68 1.76 11.81
CA ASP A 58 7.95 2.67 12.93
C ASP A 58 6.96 3.82 12.99
N GLU A 59 6.55 4.33 11.83
CA GLU A 59 5.49 5.32 11.73
C GLU A 59 4.15 4.71 12.15
N THR A 60 3.90 3.44 11.78
CA THR A 60 2.69 2.71 12.19
C THR A 60 2.64 2.52 13.71
N ILE A 61 3.75 2.15 14.35
CA ILE A 61 3.87 2.06 15.81
C ILE A 61 3.63 3.42 16.45
N GLY A 62 4.25 4.48 15.92
CA GLY A 62 4.08 5.85 16.41
C GLY A 62 2.63 6.31 16.33
N PHE A 63 1.97 6.08 15.20
CA PHE A 63 0.56 6.38 14.99
C PHE A 63 -0.34 5.61 15.97
N ALA A 64 -0.19 4.28 16.04
CA ALA A 64 -1.03 3.43 16.88
C ALA A 64 -0.87 3.74 18.38
N GLY A 65 0.30 4.20 18.82
CA GLY A 65 0.54 4.65 20.19
C GLY A 65 0.14 6.09 20.48
N SER A 66 -0.36 6.84 19.49
CA SER A 66 -0.68 8.27 19.63
C SER A 66 -2.12 8.52 20.07
N GLU A 67 -2.37 9.74 20.55
CA GLU A 67 -3.74 10.21 20.82
C GLU A 67 -4.58 10.21 19.54
N LEU A 68 -4.02 10.63 18.41
CA LEU A 68 -4.70 10.62 17.12
C LEU A 68 -5.08 9.19 16.69
N GLY A 69 -4.18 8.22 16.87
CA GLY A 69 -4.46 6.81 16.60
C GLY A 69 -5.62 6.30 17.45
N THR A 70 -5.65 6.68 18.73
CA THR A 70 -6.75 6.34 19.64
C THR A 70 -8.07 6.99 19.22
N GLN A 71 -8.06 8.24 18.76
CA GLN A 71 -9.25 8.94 18.27
C GLN A 71 -9.83 8.30 17.00
N ILE A 72 -8.96 7.88 16.07
CA ILE A 72 -9.36 7.30 14.78
C ILE A 72 -9.80 5.84 14.92
N LEU A 73 -9.03 5.03 15.66
CA LEU A 73 -9.22 3.58 15.74
C LEU A 73 -10.03 3.14 16.96
N GLY A 74 -10.28 4.06 17.90
CA GLY A 74 -10.71 3.71 19.26
C GLY A 74 -9.57 3.12 20.10
N ALA A 75 -9.76 3.08 21.42
CA ALA A 75 -8.75 2.59 22.35
C ALA A 75 -8.33 1.14 22.09
N GLU A 76 -9.29 0.26 21.83
CA GLU A 76 -9.03 -1.14 21.54
C GLU A 76 -8.32 -1.33 20.19
N GLY A 77 -8.78 -0.64 19.14
CA GLY A 77 -8.18 -0.72 17.81
C GLY A 77 -6.74 -0.21 17.79
N ALA A 78 -6.48 0.90 18.47
CA ALA A 78 -5.13 1.46 18.62
C ALA A 78 -4.20 0.52 19.40
N ALA A 79 -4.66 -0.06 20.52
CA ALA A 79 -3.88 -1.01 21.30
C ALA A 79 -3.56 -2.29 20.51
N ASN A 80 -4.52 -2.83 19.77
CA ASN A 80 -4.35 -4.02 18.94
C ASN A 80 -3.36 -3.77 17.80
N LEU A 81 -3.51 -2.64 17.08
CA LEU A 81 -2.58 -2.26 16.02
C LEU A 81 -1.17 -2.04 16.58
N LEU A 82 -1.04 -1.38 17.73
CA LEU A 82 0.25 -1.13 18.36
C LEU A 82 0.98 -2.43 18.72
N GLN A 83 0.25 -3.38 19.31
CA GLN A 83 0.80 -4.68 19.66
C GLN A 83 1.23 -5.43 18.39
N HIS A 84 0.34 -5.54 17.41
CA HIS A 84 0.62 -6.21 16.14
C HIS A 84 1.84 -5.61 15.41
N ALA A 85 1.90 -4.28 15.29
CA ALA A 85 2.99 -3.59 14.63
C ALA A 85 4.35 -3.84 15.32
N LYS A 86 4.37 -3.88 16.66
CA LYS A 86 5.57 -4.26 17.43
C LYS A 86 5.97 -5.72 17.20
N ASP A 87 5.00 -6.63 17.14
CA ASP A 87 5.25 -8.05 16.95
C ASP A 87 5.85 -8.37 15.57
N ILE A 88 5.36 -7.73 14.52
CA ILE A 88 5.94 -7.91 13.18
C ILE A 88 7.27 -7.16 13.02
N LYS A 89 7.45 -6.00 13.66
CA LYS A 89 8.76 -5.33 13.72
C LYS A 89 9.82 -6.21 14.38
N ALA A 90 9.48 -6.89 15.48
CA ALA A 90 10.39 -7.82 16.15
C ALA A 90 10.81 -9.00 15.26
N LYS A 91 10.04 -9.31 14.22
CA LYS A 91 10.34 -10.32 13.18
C LYS A 91 11.09 -9.73 11.98
N GLY A 92 11.45 -8.45 12.01
CA GLY A 92 12.21 -7.76 10.96
C GLY A 92 11.36 -7.09 9.88
N ALA A 93 10.06 -6.91 10.08
CA ALA A 93 9.24 -6.14 9.14
C ALA A 93 9.72 -4.69 9.07
N GLU A 94 9.90 -4.15 7.86
CA GLU A 94 10.22 -2.73 7.62
C GLU A 94 8.95 -1.89 7.39
N PHE A 95 7.89 -2.53 6.90
CA PHE A 95 6.63 -1.90 6.53
C PHE A 95 5.45 -2.54 7.28
N CYS A 96 4.34 -1.81 7.37
CA CYS A 96 3.05 -2.35 7.79
C CYS A 96 2.62 -3.49 6.85
N ASP A 97 1.92 -4.49 7.38
CA ASP A 97 1.46 -5.68 6.64
C ASP A 97 -0.04 -5.63 6.30
N CYS A 98 -0.70 -4.49 6.48
CA CYS A 98 -2.10 -4.33 6.07
C CYS A 98 -2.25 -4.59 4.55
N PRO A 99 -3.45 -4.96 4.06
CA PRO A 99 -3.64 -5.31 2.66
C PRO A 99 -3.09 -4.27 1.65
N GLY A 100 -3.30 -2.98 1.93
CA GLY A 100 -2.78 -1.88 1.11
C GLY A 100 -1.25 -1.81 1.11
N CYS A 101 -0.59 -1.91 2.28
CA CYS A 101 0.87 -1.88 2.36
C CYS A 101 1.51 -3.13 1.75
N THR A 102 0.88 -4.30 1.91
CA THR A 102 1.31 -5.54 1.24
C THR A 102 1.21 -5.40 -0.28
N ALA A 103 0.12 -4.82 -0.80
CA ALA A 103 -0.03 -4.57 -2.23
C ALA A 103 1.01 -3.56 -2.75
N CYS A 104 1.27 -2.46 -2.02
CA CYS A 104 2.35 -1.53 -2.36
C CYS A 104 3.71 -2.24 -2.35
N LYS A 105 4.00 -3.08 -1.34
CA LYS A 105 5.26 -3.80 -1.25
C LYS A 105 5.47 -4.73 -2.44
N HIS A 106 4.44 -5.45 -2.88
CA HIS A 106 4.54 -6.31 -4.07
C HIS A 106 4.89 -5.51 -5.34
N VAL A 107 4.34 -4.31 -5.50
CA VAL A 107 4.70 -3.40 -6.60
C VAL A 107 6.17 -2.97 -6.49
N ILE A 108 6.62 -2.58 -5.31
CA ILE A 108 7.98 -2.10 -5.06
C ILE A 108 9.01 -3.22 -5.28
N ASP A 109 8.74 -4.42 -4.77
CA ASP A 109 9.62 -5.60 -4.92
C ASP A 109 9.82 -5.97 -6.39
N LEU A 110 8.82 -5.69 -7.24
CA LEU A 110 8.83 -5.99 -8.67
C LEU A 110 9.22 -4.79 -9.54
N LYS A 111 9.75 -3.70 -8.95
CA LYS A 111 10.16 -2.48 -9.64
C LYS A 111 10.97 -2.74 -10.92
N ALA A 112 11.99 -3.59 -10.83
CA ALA A 112 12.87 -3.92 -11.96
C ALA A 112 12.17 -4.65 -13.12
N GLU A 113 10.96 -5.17 -12.90
CA GLU A 113 10.15 -5.81 -13.93
C GLU A 113 9.01 -4.93 -14.48
N ILE A 114 8.73 -3.81 -13.80
CA ILE A 114 7.73 -2.79 -14.16
C ILE A 114 8.37 -1.67 -14.99
N GLU A 115 9.57 -1.23 -14.60
CA GLU A 115 10.41 -0.26 -15.30
C GLU A 115 11.02 -0.84 -16.59
#